data_AF-A0A2D4NVA2-F1
#
_entry.id   AF-A0A2D4NVA2-F1
#
_cell.length_a   1.000
_cell.length_b   1.000
_cell.length_c   1.000
_cell.angle_alpha   90.00
_cell.angle_beta   90.00
_cell.angle_gamma   90.00
#
_symmetry.space_group_name_H-M   'P 1'
#
loop_
_entity.id
_entity.type
_entity.pdbx_description
1 polymer ?
#
loop_
_entity_poly.entity_id
_entity_poly.type
_entity_poly.pdbx_seq_one_letter_code
_entity_poly.pdbx_strand_id
1 'polypeptide(L)'
;HHSTQANAILAMEQFEGLLGIHCSPDLLFFLCAMYAPICTLDFQHEPIKPCKSVCERARAGCEPVLIKYGHAWPDSLACDELPVYDRGVCISPEAIVTAEGSDFPMDSNNGNCRGTNAER
;
A
#
# COMPACT_ATOMS: atom_id res chain seq x y z
N HIS A 1 7.41 -9.56 14.03
CA HIS A 1 8.70 -8.84 14.18
C HIS A 1 9.83 -9.66 13.57
N HIS A 2 10.45 -9.17 12.50
CA HIS A 2 11.58 -9.83 11.83
C HIS A 2 12.87 -9.07 12.14
N SER A 3 13.93 -9.77 12.56
CA SER A 3 15.24 -9.18 12.85
C SER A 3 16.12 -8.97 11.61
N THR A 4 15.75 -9.59 10.48
CA THR A 4 16.46 -9.51 9.21
C THR A 4 15.48 -9.37 8.06
N GLN A 5 15.91 -8.73 6.97
CA GLN A 5 15.12 -8.64 5.75
C GLN A 5 14.87 -10.02 5.12
N ALA A 6 15.84 -10.95 5.21
CA ALA A 6 15.66 -12.32 4.73
C ALA A 6 14.45 -13.03 5.37
N ASN A 7 14.26 -12.84 6.67
CA ASN A 7 13.09 -13.39 7.37
C ASN A 7 11.78 -12.68 6.97
N ALA A 8 11.85 -11.39 6.66
CA ALA A 8 10.69 -10.63 6.19
C ALA A 8 10.27 -11.06 4.76
N ILE A 9 11.23 -11.34 3.88
CA ILE A 9 10.99 -11.87 2.52
C ILE A 9 10.19 -13.17 2.59
N LEU A 10 10.66 -14.14 3.38
CA LEU A 10 9.98 -15.42 3.55
C LEU A 10 8.54 -15.25 4.09
N ALA A 11 8.32 -14.26 4.95
CA ALA A 11 6.99 -13.96 5.46
C ALA A 11 6.11 -13.21 4.45
N MET A 12 6.69 -12.48 3.50
CA MET A 12 5.95 -11.80 2.43
C MET A 12 5.53 -12.76 1.31
N GLU A 13 6.31 -13.82 1.03
CA GLU A 13 6.01 -14.83 0.02
C GLU A 13 4.60 -15.44 0.20
N GLN A 14 4.14 -15.59 1.45
CA GLN A 14 2.81 -16.12 1.75
C GLN A 14 1.65 -15.25 1.21
N PHE A 15 1.90 -13.96 0.89
CA PHE A 15 0.91 -13.02 0.38
C PHE A 15 0.96 -12.85 -1.14
N GLU A 16 1.89 -13.48 -1.86
CA GLU A 16 2.00 -13.36 -3.33
C GLU A 16 0.70 -13.71 -4.04
N GLY A 17 0.05 -14.81 -3.62
CA GLY A 17 -1.24 -15.22 -4.18
C GLY A 17 -2.35 -14.20 -3.92
N LEU A 18 -2.37 -13.57 -2.75
CA LEU A 18 -3.36 -12.54 -2.41
C LEU A 18 -3.12 -11.25 -3.19
N LEU A 19 -1.85 -10.86 -3.38
CA LEU A 19 -1.47 -9.71 -4.19
C LEU A 19 -1.88 -9.89 -5.66
N GLY A 20 -1.71 -11.10 -6.22
CA GLY A 20 -2.11 -11.42 -7.59
C GLY A 20 -3.62 -11.40 -7.86
N ILE A 21 -4.46 -11.43 -6.81
CA ILE A 21 -5.92 -11.28 -6.94
C ILE A 21 -6.32 -9.81 -7.12
N HIS A 22 -5.45 -8.86 -6.77
CA HIS A 22 -5.71 -7.42 -6.86
C HIS A 22 -7.01 -7.00 -6.13
N CYS A 23 -7.27 -7.61 -4.97
CA CYS A 23 -8.45 -7.34 -4.14
C CYS A 23 -8.48 -5.92 -3.53
N SER A 24 -7.32 -5.27 -3.40
CA SER A 24 -7.21 -3.88 -2.96
C SER A 24 -5.96 -3.22 -3.56
N PRO A 25 -6.05 -1.98 -4.07
CA PRO A 25 -4.88 -1.25 -4.57
C PRO A 25 -3.90 -0.88 -3.43
N ASP A 26 -4.38 -0.83 -2.18
CA ASP A 26 -3.56 -0.45 -1.02
C ASP A 26 -2.78 -1.64 -0.42
N LEU A 27 -3.08 -2.89 -0.80
CA LEU A 27 -2.53 -4.08 -0.14
C LEU A 27 -0.99 -4.14 -0.24
N LEU A 28 -0.44 -3.88 -1.42
CA LEU A 28 1.02 -3.92 -1.63
C LEU A 28 1.73 -2.90 -0.75
N PHE A 29 1.25 -1.65 -0.78
CA PHE A 29 1.81 -0.60 0.06
C PHE A 29 1.72 -0.95 1.54
N PHE A 30 0.56 -1.44 1.99
CA PHE A 30 0.34 -1.82 3.38
C PHE A 30 1.30 -2.92 3.83
N LEU A 31 1.46 -4.01 3.06
CA LEU A 31 2.37 -5.09 3.39
C LEU A 31 3.83 -4.60 3.41
N CYS A 32 4.26 -3.82 2.42
CA CYS A 32 5.60 -3.25 2.42
C CYS A 32 5.84 -2.36 3.65
N ALA A 33 4.87 -1.51 4.02
CA ALA A 33 4.98 -0.66 5.20
C ALA A 33 5.07 -1.44 6.53
N MET A 34 4.54 -2.67 6.59
CA MET A 34 4.60 -3.54 7.76
C MET A 34 5.87 -4.41 7.80
N TYR A 35 6.29 -4.95 6.67
CA TYR A 35 7.40 -5.92 6.58
C TYR A 35 8.75 -5.28 6.22
N ALA A 36 8.74 -4.14 5.56
CA ALA A 36 9.91 -3.37 5.14
C ALA A 36 9.67 -1.86 5.37
N PRO A 37 9.51 -1.44 6.64
CA PRO A 37 9.15 -0.06 6.96
C PRO A 37 10.22 0.94 6.52
N ILE A 38 9.79 2.18 6.21
CA ILE A 38 10.68 3.27 5.82
C ILE A 38 11.61 3.62 6.98
N CYS A 39 12.90 3.74 6.69
CA CYS A 39 13.91 4.15 7.66
C CYS A 39 14.05 5.67 7.68
N THR A 40 13.91 6.28 8.87
CA THR A 40 14.11 7.72 9.08
C THR A 40 14.89 7.96 10.37
N LEU A 41 15.62 9.07 10.43
CA LEU A 41 16.51 9.36 11.57
C LEU A 41 15.76 9.56 12.89
N ASP A 42 14.51 10.03 12.83
CA ASP A 42 13.68 10.32 14.00
C ASP A 42 12.99 9.05 14.56
N PHE A 43 12.98 7.95 13.81
CA PHE A 43 12.22 6.72 14.11
C PHE A 43 13.10 5.46 14.07
N GLN A 44 14.24 5.47 14.77
CA GLN A 44 15.23 4.39 14.72
C GLN A 44 14.82 3.11 15.46
N HIS A 45 14.07 3.23 16.56
CA HIS A 45 13.66 2.08 17.39
C HIS A 45 12.27 1.56 17.07
N GLU A 46 11.34 2.47 16.79
CA GLU A 46 10.00 2.13 16.34
C GLU A 46 9.76 2.82 14.99
N PRO A 47 9.80 2.06 13.88
CA PRO A 47 9.60 2.62 12.56
C PRO A 47 8.21 3.21 12.38
N ILE A 48 8.09 4.17 11.46
CA ILE A 48 6.79 4.77 11.12
C ILE A 48 5.87 3.69 10.54
N LYS A 49 4.68 3.56 11.13
CA LYS A 49 3.66 2.58 10.73
C LYS A 49 2.76 3.12 9.60
N PRO A 50 2.10 2.26 8.81
CA PRO A 50 1.03 2.69 7.92
C PRO A 50 -0.13 3.28 8.73
N CYS A 51 -0.81 4.27 8.17
CA CYS A 51 -2.01 4.83 8.78
C CYS A 51 -3.12 3.78 8.88
N LYS A 52 -3.92 3.83 9.95
CA LYS A 52 -5.06 2.92 10.18
C LYS A 52 -5.98 2.82 8.96
N SER A 53 -6.26 3.94 8.30
CA SER A 53 -7.11 4.01 7.12
C SER A 53 -6.59 3.20 5.92
N VAL A 54 -5.27 3.05 5.78
CA VAL A 54 -4.65 2.24 4.72
C VAL A 54 -4.87 0.75 4.99
N CYS A 55 -4.65 0.32 6.24
CA CYS A 55 -4.94 -1.03 6.68
C CYS A 55 -6.42 -1.39 6.49
N GLU A 56 -7.32 -0.49 6.88
CA GLU A 56 -8.76 -0.72 6.74
C GLU A 56 -9.18 -0.90 5.27
N ARG A 57 -8.62 -0.11 4.33
CA ARG A 57 -8.87 -0.28 2.89
C ARG A 57 -8.29 -1.59 2.34
N ALA A 58 -7.09 -1.97 2.76
CA ALA A 58 -6.48 -3.24 2.38
C ALA A 58 -7.31 -4.44 2.90
N ARG A 59 -7.68 -4.40 4.19
CA ARG A 59 -8.48 -5.42 4.85
C ARG A 59 -9.89 -5.52 4.24
N ALA A 60 -10.57 -4.40 4.03
CA ALA A 60 -11.92 -4.39 3.46
C ALA A 60 -11.98 -5.05 2.06
N GLY A 61 -10.96 -4.84 1.23
CA GLY A 61 -10.87 -5.49 -0.08
C GLY A 61 -10.48 -6.97 0.00
N CYS A 62 -9.53 -7.33 0.87
CA CYS A 62 -8.84 -8.62 0.81
C CYS A 62 -9.24 -9.64 1.87
N GLU A 63 -9.79 -9.23 3.01
CA GLU A 63 -10.32 -10.14 4.03
C GLU A 63 -11.45 -11.04 3.51
N PRO A 64 -12.43 -10.55 2.70
CA PRO A 64 -13.44 -11.43 2.11
C PRO A 64 -12.84 -12.52 1.21
N VAL A 65 -11.73 -12.22 0.53
CA VAL A 65 -11.00 -13.18 -0.30
C VAL A 65 -10.34 -14.24 0.59
N LEU A 66 -9.65 -13.84 1.66
CA LEU A 66 -9.07 -14.79 2.61
C LEU A 66 -10.13 -15.72 3.21
N ILE A 67 -11.26 -15.17 3.66
CA ILE A 67 -12.37 -15.93 4.25
C ILE A 67 -12.92 -16.96 3.26
N LYS A 68 -13.07 -16.58 1.97
CA LYS A 68 -13.52 -17.49 0.90
C LYS A 68 -12.62 -18.72 0.77
N TYR A 69 -11.33 -18.59 1.04
CA TYR A 69 -10.35 -19.68 0.99
C TYR A 69 -10.06 -20.30 2.37
N GLY A 70 -10.86 -19.99 3.40
CA GLY A 70 -10.72 -20.59 4.74
C GLY A 70 -9.63 -19.97 5.60
N HIS A 71 -9.17 -18.76 5.28
CA HIS A 71 -8.17 -18.03 6.05
C HIS A 71 -8.80 -16.79 6.72
N ALA A 72 -8.25 -16.40 7.86
CA ALA A 72 -8.62 -15.15 8.54
C ALA A 72 -7.60 -14.04 8.21
N TRP A 73 -8.02 -12.79 8.38
CA TRP A 73 -7.05 -11.69 8.42
C TRP A 73 -6.13 -11.87 9.63
N PRO A 74 -4.79 -11.86 9.46
CA PRO A 74 -3.88 -12.21 10.54
C PRO A 74 -3.82 -11.11 11.61
N ASP A 75 -3.74 -11.51 12.87
CA ASP A 75 -3.70 -10.58 14.01
C ASP A 75 -2.48 -9.64 13.96
N SER A 76 -1.36 -10.10 13.39
CA SER A 76 -0.17 -9.27 13.17
C SER A 76 -0.39 -8.11 12.21
N LEU A 77 -1.50 -8.11 11.46
CA LEU A 77 -1.93 -7.04 10.56
C LEU A 77 -3.24 -6.39 11.04
N ALA A 78 -3.62 -6.57 12.31
CA ALA A 78 -4.81 -5.94 12.87
C ALA A 78 -4.72 -4.40 12.79
N CYS A 79 -5.76 -3.77 12.27
CA CYS A 79 -5.76 -2.32 12.03
C CYS A 79 -5.93 -1.50 13.32
N ASP A 80 -6.39 -2.09 14.42
CA ASP A 80 -6.77 -1.36 15.64
C ASP A 80 -5.58 -0.77 16.40
N GLU A 81 -4.39 -1.36 16.25
CA GLU A 81 -3.16 -0.88 16.88
C GLU A 81 -2.41 0.16 16.03
N LEU A 82 -2.94 0.51 14.85
CA LEU A 82 -2.32 1.47 13.94
C LEU A 82 -2.74 2.91 14.26
N PRO A 83 -1.81 3.87 14.12
CA PRO A 83 -2.09 5.29 14.35
C PRO A 83 -3.13 5.85 13.36
N VAL A 84 -3.96 6.76 13.85
CA VAL A 84 -4.83 7.61 13.03
C VAL A 84 -4.07 8.89 12.69
N TYR A 85 -4.16 9.35 11.43
CA TYR A 85 -3.38 10.47 10.89
C TYR A 85 -3.53 11.78 11.68
N ASP A 86 -4.70 12.02 12.29
CA ASP A 86 -5.00 13.22 13.07
C ASP A 86 -4.41 13.19 14.50
N ARG A 87 -3.89 12.04 14.95
CA ARG A 87 -3.45 11.80 16.34
C ARG A 87 -2.03 11.26 16.45
N GLY A 88 -1.32 11.07 15.35
CA GLY A 88 0.05 10.55 15.33
C GLY A 88 0.69 10.61 13.95
N VAL A 89 1.96 10.20 13.87
CA VAL A 89 2.72 10.17 12.61
C VAL A 89 2.55 8.79 11.96
N CYS A 90 2.09 8.76 10.71
CA CYS A 90 1.89 7.54 9.93
C CYS A 90 2.00 7.83 8.43
N ILE A 91 2.19 6.78 7.63
CA ILE A 91 2.32 6.89 6.17
C ILE A 91 1.08 6.38 5.43
N SER A 92 0.72 7.06 4.35
CA SER A 92 -0.34 6.69 3.41
C SER A 92 0.21 6.80 1.98
N PRO A 93 -0.24 5.97 1.03
CA PRO A 93 0.11 6.16 -0.36
C PRO A 93 -0.49 7.49 -0.84
N GLU A 94 0.30 8.27 -1.58
CA GLU A 94 -0.18 9.42 -2.36
C GLU A 94 -0.65 8.94 -3.74
N ALA A 95 -1.54 9.72 -4.37
CA ALA A 95 -1.94 9.48 -5.75
C ALA A 95 -0.75 9.81 -6.67
N ILE A 96 -0.03 8.79 -7.14
CA ILE A 96 0.97 8.93 -8.19
C ILE A 96 0.21 8.97 -9.52
N VAL A 97 0.44 10.00 -10.35
CA VAL A 97 -0.06 10.01 -11.73
C VAL A 97 0.71 8.94 -12.51
N THR A 98 0.12 7.76 -12.63
CA THR A 98 0.66 6.67 -13.44
C THR A 98 0.13 6.80 -14.87
N ALA A 99 1.03 6.92 -15.85
CA ALA A 99 0.68 6.91 -17.27
C ALA A 99 0.39 5.46 -17.74
N GLU A 100 -0.57 4.78 -17.11
CA GLU A 100 -1.01 3.47 -17.57
C GLU A 100 -2.28 3.66 -18.41
N GLY A 101 -2.09 3.88 -19.71
CA GLY A 101 -3.16 4.05 -20.69
C GLY A 101 -2.93 5.25 -21.60
N SER A 102 -2.94 5.01 -22.91
CA SER A 102 -2.55 5.90 -24.00
C SER A 102 -3.54 7.06 -24.28
N ASP A 103 -3.86 7.90 -23.29
CA ASP A 103 -4.78 9.04 -23.49
C ASP A 103 -4.17 10.42 -23.22
N PHE A 104 -2.84 10.48 -23.04
CA PHE A 104 -2.10 11.73 -23.11
C PHE A 104 -1.03 11.62 -24.20
N PRO A 105 -1.31 12.08 -25.44
CA PRO A 105 -0.25 12.29 -26.41
C PRO A 105 0.63 13.45 -25.92
N MET A 106 1.74 13.10 -25.28
CA MET A 106 2.88 14.01 -25.11
C MET A 106 3.44 14.32 -26.50
N ASP A 107 3.34 15.57 -26.94
CA ASP A 107 4.04 16.04 -28.15
C ASP A 107 5.53 16.19 -27.83
N SER A 108 6.34 15.17 -28.17
CA SER A 108 7.79 15.11 -27.91
C SER A 108 8.63 16.22 -28.55
N ASN A 109 8.02 17.09 -29.37
CA ASN A 109 8.73 18.17 -30.07
C ASN A 109 8.70 19.53 -29.34
N ASN A 110 7.86 19.74 -28.31
CA ASN A 110 7.75 21.06 -27.68
C ASN A 110 7.49 21.05 -26.16
N GLY A 111 7.44 19.88 -25.52
CA GLY A 111 7.35 19.77 -24.06
C GLY A 111 6.09 20.41 -23.44
N ASN A 112 5.02 20.61 -24.22
CA ASN A 112 3.81 21.26 -23.76
C ASN A 112 2.69 20.23 -23.53
N CYS A 113 2.00 20.32 -22.38
CA CYS A 113 0.84 19.48 -22.10
C CYS A 113 -0.36 19.95 -22.92
N ARG A 114 -0.90 19.10 -23.81
CA ARG A 114 -2.19 19.35 -24.45
C ARG A 114 -3.31 18.92 -23.50
N GLY A 115 -4.00 19.89 -22.91
CA GLY A 115 -5.29 19.63 -22.27
C GLY A 115 -6.29 19.19 -23.33
N THR A 116 -6.97 18.06 -23.11
CA THR A 116 -8.15 17.71 -23.89
C THR A 116 -9.26 18.69 -23.51
N ASN A 117 -9.63 19.59 -24.42
CA ASN A 117 -10.91 20.30 -24.33
C ASN A 117 -12.03 19.27 -24.48
N ALA A 118 -12.45 18.67 -23.36
CA ALA A 118 -13.75 18.02 -23.26
C ALA A 118 -14.75 19.07 -22.79
N GLU A 119 -15.12 19.98 -23.70
CA GLU A 119 -16.37 20.73 -23.58
C GLU A 119 -17.53 19.77 -23.90
N ARG A 120 -18.22 19.27 -22.86
CA ARG A 120 -19.69 19.23 -22.80
C ARG A 120 -20.23 18.84 -21.43
#